data_AF-A0A940Y6P3-F1
#
_entry.id   AF-A0A940Y6P3-F1
#
_cell.length_a   1.000
_cell.length_b   1.000
_cell.length_c   1.000
_cell.angle_alpha   90.00
_cell.angle_beta   90.00
_cell.angle_gamma   90.00
#
_symmetry.space_group_name_H-M   'P 1'
#
loop_
_entity.id
_entity.type
_entity.pdbx_description
1 polymer ?
#
loop_
_entity_poly.entity_id
_entity_poly.type
_entity_poly.pdbx_seq_one_letter_code
_entity_poly.pdbx_strand_id
1 'polypeptide(L)'
;METRPVIDLARGVLMASFGLNPEEAWSVLVTVSQKANIKLFHLAEGTVAAVTGEPLPEPLRQHLSAAVADLAALRSATRESEP
;
A
#
# COMPACT_ATOMS: atom_id res chain seq x y z
N MET A 1 -5.92 10.74 -20.74
CA MET A 1 -4.81 10.16 -19.95
C MET A 1 -5.01 10.58 -18.49
N GLU A 2 -6.03 10.05 -17.79
CA GLU A 2 -6.54 10.70 -16.56
C GLU A 2 -6.75 9.74 -15.36
N THR A 3 -6.29 8.49 -15.44
CA THR A 3 -6.41 7.50 -14.35
C THR A 3 -5.22 7.46 -13.39
N ARG A 4 -4.18 8.28 -13.60
CA ARG A 4 -2.97 8.30 -12.76
C ARG A 4 -3.00 9.16 -11.47
N PRO A 5 -3.81 10.23 -11.31
CA PRO A 5 -3.64 11.12 -10.16
C PRO A 5 -3.98 10.43 -8.83
N VAL A 6 -4.98 9.56 -8.79
CA VAL A 6 -5.37 8.87 -7.55
C VAL A 6 -4.36 7.81 -7.12
N ILE A 7 -3.69 7.16 -8.08
CA ILE A 7 -2.71 6.11 -7.79
C ILE A 7 -1.43 6.72 -7.24
N ASP A 8 -1.01 7.87 -7.79
CA ASP A 8 0.12 8.63 -7.25
C ASP A 8 -0.21 9.21 -5.86
N LEU A 9 -1.46 9.64 -5.62
CA LEU A 9 -1.91 10.09 -4.29
C LEU A 9 -1.93 8.95 -3.27
N ALA A 10 -2.47 7.78 -3.62
CA ALA A 10 -2.45 6.59 -2.76
C ALA A 10 -1.02 6.16 -2.42
N ARG A 11 -0.10 6.27 -3.40
CA ARG A 11 1.33 6.02 -3.17
C ARG A 11 1.89 7.00 -2.15
N GLY A 12 1.61 8.30 -2.29
CA GLY A 12 2.01 9.32 -1.32
C GLY A 12 1.46 9.08 0.09
N VAL A 13 0.20 8.63 0.19
CA VAL A 13 -0.42 8.23 1.45
C VAL A 13 0.32 7.06 2.11
N LEU A 14 0.67 6.02 1.35
CA LEU A 14 1.43 4.87 1.86
C LEU A 14 2.85 5.28 2.29
N MET A 15 3.48 6.17 1.53
CA MET A 15 4.79 6.73 1.90
C MET A 15 4.71 7.51 3.22
N ALA A 16 3.71 8.38 3.40
CA ALA A 16 3.55 9.18 4.61
C ALA A 16 3.12 8.34 5.84
N SER A 17 2.28 7.32 5.63
CA SER A 17 1.73 6.51 6.72
C SER A 17 2.70 5.44 7.22
N PHE A 18 3.52 4.88 6.32
CA PHE A 18 4.38 3.73 6.60
C PHE A 18 5.89 4.00 6.39
N GLY A 19 6.28 5.20 5.97
CA GLY A 19 7.69 5.54 5.70
C GLY A 19 8.28 4.77 4.51
N LEU A 20 7.44 4.42 3.55
CA LEU A 20 7.85 3.68 2.35
C LEU A 20 8.49 4.61 1.32
N ASN A 21 9.39 4.07 0.51
CA ASN A 21 9.84 4.74 -0.71
C ASN A 21 8.79 4.56 -1.84
N PRO A 22 8.83 5.38 -2.91
CA PRO A 22 7.80 5.33 -3.95
C PRO A 22 7.71 3.96 -4.65
N GLU A 23 8.81 3.23 -4.78
CA GLU A 23 8.83 1.90 -5.41
C GLU A 23 8.16 0.85 -4.52
N GLU A 24 8.47 0.85 -3.21
CA GLU A 24 7.82 -0.01 -2.22
C GLU A 24 6.32 0.28 -2.14
N ALA A 25 5.92 1.55 -2.09
CA ALA A 25 4.51 1.94 -2.03
C ALA A 25 3.74 1.48 -3.29
N TRP A 26 4.35 1.54 -4.47
CA TRP A 26 3.77 0.97 -5.68
C TRP A 26 3.66 -0.56 -5.60
N SER A 27 4.71 -1.23 -5.15
CA SER A 27 4.74 -2.69 -5.00
C SER A 27 3.61 -3.16 -4.07
N VAL A 28 3.41 -2.50 -2.92
CA VAL A 28 2.31 -2.78 -1.98
C VAL A 28 0.95 -2.66 -2.66
N LEU A 29 0.69 -1.58 -3.41
CA LEU A 29 -0.59 -1.41 -4.11
C LEU A 29 -0.82 -2.54 -5.13
N VAL A 30 0.20 -2.92 -5.89
CA VAL A 30 0.10 -4.01 -6.86
C VAL A 30 -0.14 -5.35 -6.16
N THR A 31 0.61 -5.66 -5.11
CA THR A 31 0.46 -6.91 -4.35
C THR A 31 -0.92 -7.03 -3.72
N VAL A 32 -1.43 -5.96 -3.09
CA VAL A 32 -2.76 -5.96 -2.48
C VAL A 32 -3.85 -6.04 -3.55
N SER A 33 -3.70 -5.33 -4.67
CA SER A 33 -4.63 -5.41 -5.80
C SER A 33 -4.73 -6.84 -6.35
N GLN A 34 -3.59 -7.52 -6.52
CA GLN A 34 -3.55 -8.91 -6.97
C GLN A 34 -4.15 -9.88 -5.94
N LYS A 35 -3.80 -9.74 -4.66
CA LYS A 35 -4.32 -10.58 -3.57
C LYS A 35 -5.82 -10.44 -3.37
N ALA A 36 -6.33 -9.20 -3.38
CA ALA A 36 -7.75 -8.92 -3.21
C ALA A 36 -8.55 -9.08 -4.52
N ASN A 37 -7.90 -9.39 -5.64
CA ASN A 37 -8.50 -9.46 -6.98
C ASN A 37 -9.31 -8.20 -7.36
N ILE A 38 -8.84 -7.03 -6.93
CA ILE A 38 -9.49 -5.75 -7.25
C ILE A 38 -8.63 -4.92 -8.18
N LYS A 39 -9.27 -4.06 -8.97
CA LYS A 39 -8.56 -3.10 -9.82
C LYS A 39 -7.72 -2.16 -8.95
N LEU A 40 -6.46 -1.96 -9.35
CA LEU A 40 -5.52 -1.08 -8.64
C LEU A 40 -6.04 0.35 -8.48
N PHE A 41 -6.84 0.84 -9.44
CA PHE A 41 -7.52 2.13 -9.35
C PHE A 41 -8.53 2.19 -8.17
N HIS A 42 -9.40 1.17 -8.01
CA HIS A 42 -10.33 1.10 -6.88
C HIS A 42 -9.61 0.94 -5.54
N LEU A 43 -8.49 0.19 -5.52
CA LEU A 43 -7.65 0.09 -4.33
C LEU A 43 -7.06 1.45 -3.95
N ALA A 44 -6.55 2.19 -4.93
CA ALA A 44 -5.98 3.52 -4.71
C ALA A 44 -7.05 4.50 -4.20
N GLU A 45 -8.23 4.52 -4.81
CA GLU A 45 -9.37 5.31 -4.34
C GLU A 45 -9.73 4.98 -2.89
N GLY A 46 -9.87 3.69 -2.56
CA GLY A 46 -10.12 3.27 -1.19
C GLY A 46 -9.01 3.75 -0.25
N THR A 47 -7.74 3.54 -0.62
CA THR A 47 -6.59 3.91 0.22
C THR A 47 -6.58 5.40 0.55
N VAL A 48 -6.89 6.25 -0.44
CA VAL A 48 -7.06 7.69 -0.23
C VAL A 48 -8.28 7.95 0.65
N ALA A 49 -9.43 7.37 0.35
CA ALA A 49 -10.67 7.54 1.11
C ALA A 49 -10.53 7.18 2.61
N ALA A 50 -9.77 6.13 2.92
CA ALA A 50 -9.48 5.74 4.31
C ALA A 50 -8.68 6.77 5.10
N VAL A 51 -7.84 7.56 4.44
CA VAL A 51 -7.11 8.66 5.08
C VAL A 51 -7.97 9.92 5.16
N THR A 52 -8.90 10.10 4.22
CA THR A 52 -9.86 11.21 4.23
C THR A 52 -11.04 11.00 5.21
N GLY A 53 -11.13 9.82 5.85
CA GLY A 53 -12.09 9.55 6.94
C GLY A 53 -13.19 8.54 6.60
N GLU A 54 -13.15 7.90 5.44
CA GLU A 54 -14.13 6.88 5.04
C GLU A 54 -13.54 5.48 5.27
N PRO A 55 -14.06 4.67 6.20
CA PRO A 55 -13.38 3.46 6.62
C PRO A 55 -13.27 2.47 5.47
N LEU A 56 -12.03 2.13 5.12
CA LEU A 56 -11.71 1.05 4.20
C LEU A 56 -12.48 -0.22 4.61
N PRO A 57 -13.08 -0.98 3.66
CA PRO A 57 -13.71 -2.25 4.00
C PRO A 57 -12.70 -3.16 4.70
N GLU A 58 -13.12 -3.79 5.81
CA GLU A 58 -12.32 -4.66 6.68
C GLU A 58 -11.37 -5.62 5.93
N PRO A 59 -11.80 -6.37 4.89
CA PRO A 59 -10.90 -7.26 4.16
C PRO A 59 -9.73 -6.52 3.50
N LEU A 60 -9.94 -5.29 3.04
CA LEU A 60 -8.88 -4.50 2.41
C LEU A 60 -7.87 -3.97 3.42
N ARG A 61 -8.36 -3.61 4.62
CA ARG A 61 -7.51 -3.22 5.76
C ARG A 61 -6.62 -4.38 6.20
N GLN A 62 -7.16 -5.60 6.27
CA GLN A 62 -6.39 -6.81 6.60
C GLN A 62 -5.31 -7.10 5.55
N HIS A 63 -5.63 -7.01 4.26
CA HIS A 63 -4.64 -7.22 3.19
C HIS A 63 -3.52 -6.17 3.21
N LEU A 64 -3.85 -4.89 3.45
CA LEU A 64 -2.85 -3.83 3.59
C LEU A 64 -1.95 -4.05 4.80
N SER A 65 -2.53 -4.37 5.97
CA SER A 65 -1.76 -4.67 7.17
C SER A 65 -0.82 -5.87 6.99
N ALA A 66 -1.30 -6.94 6.34
CA ALA A 66 -0.48 -8.11 6.03
C ALA A 66 0.67 -7.78 5.06
N ALA A 67 0.42 -6.96 4.03
CA ALA A 67 1.45 -6.54 3.08
C ALA A 67 2.54 -5.67 3.75
N VAL A 68 2.14 -4.78 4.67
CA VAL A 68 3.09 -3.96 5.44
C VAL A 68 3.90 -4.82 6.41
N ALA A 69 3.28 -5.79 7.09
CA ALA A 69 3.97 -6.71 7.99
C ALA A 69 5.01 -7.57 7.24
N ASP A 70 4.68 -8.04 6.04
CA ASP A 70 5.58 -8.80 5.17
C ASP A 70 6.80 -7.97 4.73
N LEU A 71 6.59 -6.70 4.35
CA LEU A 71 7.68 -5.77 4.04
C LEU A 71 8.56 -5.43 5.24
N ALA A 72 7.95 -5.26 6.42
CA ALA A 72 8.70 -5.03 7.65
C ALA A 72 9.59 -6.23 8.00
N ALA A 73 9.07 -7.45 7.86
CA ALA A 73 9.81 -8.69 8.03
C ALA A 73 10.98 -8.81 7.03
N LEU A 74 10.72 -8.46 5.76
CA LEU A 74 11.75 -8.43 4.72
C LEU A 74 12.84 -7.41 5.05
N ARG A 75 12.50 -6.20 5.48
CA ARG A 75 13.48 -5.18 5.89
C ARG A 75 14.29 -5.58 7.13
N SER A 76 13.68 -6.27 8.10
CA SER A 76 14.42 -6.77 9.26
C SER A 76 15.43 -7.84 8.89
N ALA A 77 15.09 -8.74 7.95
CA ALA A 77 16.03 -9.73 7.43
C ALA A 77 17.20 -9.08 6.68
N THR A 78 16.95 -7.99 5.95
CA THR A 78 18.01 -7.24 5.25
C THR A 78 18.91 -6.45 6.21
N ARG A 79 18.38 -5.95 7.34
CA ARG A 79 19.19 -5.22 8.35
C ARG A 79 20.01 -6.11 9.28
N GLU A 80 19.61 -7.38 9.46
CA GLU A 80 20.40 -8.36 10.22
C GLU A 80 21.60 -8.90 9.42
N SER A 81 21.70 -8.51 8.15
CA SER A 81 22.83 -8.79 7.25
C SER A 81 23.71 -7.54 7.06
N GLU A 82 24.18 -6.92 8.14
CA GLU A 82 25.29 -5.95 8.04
C GLU A 82 26.35 -6.31 9.11
N PRO A 83 27.59 -6.67 8.70
CA PRO A 83 28.67 -7.16 9.58
C PRO A 83 29.41 -6.06 10.37
#